data_AF-A0A4Y2ATN7-F1
#
_entry.id   AF-A0A4Y2ATN7-F1
#
_cell.length_a   1.000
_cell.length_b   1.000
_cell.length_c   1.000
_cell.angle_alpha   90.00
_cell.angle_beta   90.00
_cell.angle_gamma   90.00
#
_symmetry.space_group_name_H-M   'P 1'
#
loop_
_entity.id
_entity.type
_entity.pdbx_description
1 polymer ?
#
loop_
_entity_poly.entity_id
_entity_poly.type
_entity_poly.pdbx_seq_one_letter_code
_entity_poly.pdbx_strand_id
1 'polypeptide(L)'
;MDLMKIKLLLEGNADVNIKDENEVTPLCRAMRSKRADLIKLFSESATELKNIKDRYGITSLYYAVDYGLYDVIRLFLAMGADINTINEYNRTPLLYAIELGNSSLVKLFLENGANLNARYKNDNTIFHCACMRWS
;
A
#
# COMPACT_ATOMS: atom_id res chain seq x y z
N MET A 1 -2.40 20.01 9.36
CA MET A 1 -1.09 20.64 9.05
C MET A 1 -1.12 21.06 7.58
N ASP A 2 -0.57 22.23 7.26
CA ASP A 2 -0.57 22.78 5.89
C ASP A 2 0.61 22.20 5.07
N LEU A 3 0.42 22.01 3.76
CA LEU A 3 1.40 21.45 2.82
C LEU A 3 2.71 22.26 2.82
N MET A 4 2.62 23.59 2.92
CA MET A 4 3.75 24.50 3.05
C MET A 4 4.63 24.18 4.27
N LYS A 5 4.01 23.86 5.42
CA LYS A 5 4.75 23.50 6.64
C LYS A 5 5.47 22.17 6.49
N ILE A 6 4.86 21.20 5.79
CA ILE A 6 5.50 19.92 5.52
C ILE A 6 6.69 20.09 4.57
N LYS A 7 6.55 20.89 3.51
CA LYS A 7 7.67 21.18 2.60
C LYS A 7 8.85 21.82 3.33
N LEU A 8 8.60 22.81 4.18
CA LEU A 8 9.66 23.44 5.00
C LEU A 8 10.37 22.42 5.90
N LEU A 9 9.65 21.45 6.48
CA LEU A 9 10.27 20.39 7.28
C LEU A 9 11.15 19.47 6.42
N LEU A 10 10.70 19.12 5.21
CA LEU A 10 11.48 18.29 4.27
C LEU A 10 12.73 19.02 3.77
N GLU A 11 12.64 20.31 3.47
CA GLU A 11 13.79 21.16 3.14
C GLU A 11 14.80 21.24 4.30
N GLY A 12 14.30 21.18 5.54
CA GLY A 12 15.10 21.06 6.76
C GLY A 12 15.66 19.65 7.02
N ASN A 13 15.58 18.73 6.05
CA ASN A 13 16.05 17.35 6.15
C ASN A 13 15.36 16.53 7.26
N ALA A 14 14.08 16.81 7.53
CA ALA A 14 13.29 16.01 8.46
C ALA A 14 13.19 14.56 7.96
N ASP A 15 13.44 13.61 8.85
CA ASP A 15 13.36 12.20 8.53
C ASP A 15 11.89 11.77 8.35
N VAL A 16 11.55 11.35 7.13
CA VAL A 16 10.21 10.89 6.76
C VAL A 16 9.97 9.42 7.12
N ASN A 17 11.01 8.69 7.50
CA ASN A 17 10.96 7.29 7.90
C ASN A 17 10.62 7.09 9.38
N ILE A 18 10.62 8.17 10.17
CA ILE A 18 10.31 8.07 11.61
C ILE A 18 8.95 7.43 11.82
N LYS A 19 8.88 6.58 12.84
CA LYS A 19 7.63 5.97 13.29
C LYS A 19 7.12 6.69 14.53
N ASP A 20 5.81 6.88 14.60
CA ASP A 20 5.17 7.33 15.84
C ASP A 20 5.04 6.17 16.86
N GLU A 21 4.45 6.45 18.02
CA GLU A 21 4.21 5.47 19.10
C GLU A 21 3.39 4.23 18.68
N ASN A 22 2.70 4.30 17.54
CA ASN A 22 1.90 3.21 16.99
C ASN A 22 2.63 2.49 15.83
N GLU A 23 3.92 2.73 15.68
CA GLU A 23 4.77 2.25 14.58
C GLU A 23 4.37 2.78 13.19
N VAL A 24 3.65 3.91 13.13
CA VAL A 24 3.12 4.46 11.88
C VAL A 24 4.04 5.55 11.34
N THR A 25 4.37 5.49 10.04
CA THR A 25 5.15 6.53 9.36
C THR A 25 4.30 7.74 8.94
N PRO A 26 4.92 8.91 8.71
CA PRO A 26 4.26 10.07 8.09
C PRO A 26 3.50 9.72 6.80
N LEU A 27 4.06 8.88 5.93
CA LEU A 27 3.37 8.42 4.72
C LEU A 27 2.11 7.62 5.06
N CYS A 28 2.18 6.65 5.98
CA CYS A 28 1.00 5.89 6.39
C CYS A 28 -0.09 6.81 7.00
N ARG A 29 0.30 7.84 7.77
CA ARG A 29 -0.64 8.87 8.25
C ARG A 29 -1.26 9.66 7.09
N ALA A 30 -0.47 10.06 6.09
CA ALA A 30 -0.95 10.74 4.89
C ALA A 30 -1.95 9.87 4.11
N MET A 31 -1.64 8.59 3.93
CA MET A 31 -2.54 7.60 3.31
C MET A 31 -3.87 7.54 4.07
N ARG A 32 -3.84 7.37 5.40
CA ARG A 32 -5.06 7.33 6.24
C ARG A 32 -5.89 8.60 6.17
N SER A 33 -5.25 9.75 5.93
CA SER A 33 -5.93 11.04 5.76
C SER A 33 -6.48 11.28 4.33
N LYS A 34 -6.20 10.39 3.38
CA LYS A 34 -6.56 10.50 1.95
C LYS A 34 -6.05 11.79 1.27
N ARG A 35 -4.96 12.36 1.79
CA ARG A 35 -4.36 13.61 1.27
C ARG A 35 -3.42 13.30 0.11
N ALA A 36 -3.97 13.23 -1.11
CA ALA A 36 -3.21 12.89 -2.33
C ALA A 36 -1.97 13.77 -2.55
N ASP A 37 -2.04 15.05 -2.16
CA ASP A 37 -0.91 15.99 -2.21
C ASP A 37 0.24 15.58 -1.28
N LEU A 38 -0.07 15.15 -0.05
CA LEU A 38 0.93 14.66 0.91
C LEU A 38 1.47 13.30 0.50
N ILE A 39 0.60 12.42 0.00
CA ILE A 39 0.99 11.11 -0.49
C ILE A 39 2.01 11.28 -1.62
N LYS A 40 1.72 12.14 -2.60
CA LYS A 40 2.64 12.42 -3.70
C LYS A 40 3.96 13.03 -3.20
N LEU A 41 3.90 14.04 -2.33
CA LEU A 41 5.08 14.69 -1.76
C LEU A 41 5.99 13.70 -1.01
N PHE A 42 5.41 12.84 -0.18
CA PHE A 42 6.17 11.80 0.55
C PHE A 42 6.64 10.68 -0.37
N SER A 43 5.89 10.36 -1.44
CA SER A 43 6.30 9.33 -2.40
C SER A 43 7.48 9.78 -3.26
N GLU A 44 7.54 11.06 -3.62
CA GLU A 44 8.66 11.64 -4.39
C GLU A 44 9.94 11.76 -3.55
N SER A 45 9.82 11.96 -2.23
CA SER A 45 10.95 12.13 -1.32
C SER A 45 11.45 10.84 -0.67
N ALA A 46 10.70 9.74 -0.74
CA ALA A 46 10.95 8.58 0.10
C ALA A 46 10.90 7.24 -0.63
N THR A 47 12.02 6.90 -1.28
CA THR A 47 12.27 5.57 -1.85
C THR A 47 12.28 4.44 -0.82
N GLU A 48 12.49 4.75 0.45
CA GLU A 48 12.56 3.81 1.58
C GLU A 48 11.18 3.51 2.22
N LEU A 49 10.17 4.36 2.02
CA LEU A 49 8.87 4.22 2.70
C LEU A 49 7.92 3.18 2.09
N LYS A 50 8.17 2.77 0.84
CA LYS A 50 7.23 1.97 0.03
C LYS A 50 6.90 0.60 0.64
N ASN A 51 7.83 0.03 1.41
CA ASN A 51 7.71 -1.31 2.00
C ASN A 51 7.59 -1.28 3.53
N ILE A 52 7.52 -0.09 4.14
CA ILE A 52 7.37 0.00 5.58
C ILE A 52 5.98 -0.48 5.96
N LYS A 53 5.97 -1.37 6.96
CA LYS A 53 4.77 -1.89 7.58
C LYS A 53 4.47 -1.11 8.85
N ASP A 54 3.19 -0.82 9.06
CA ASP A 54 2.69 -0.41 10.38
C ASP A 54 2.57 -1.61 11.32
N ARG A 55 2.09 -1.36 12.55
CA ARG A 55 1.88 -2.40 13.58
C ARG A 55 0.94 -3.55 13.20
N TYR A 56 0.22 -3.47 12.07
CA TYR A 56 -0.66 -4.53 11.57
C TYR A 56 -0.04 -5.26 10.36
N GLY A 57 1.24 -4.99 10.06
CA GLY A 57 1.89 -5.50 8.88
C GLY A 57 1.42 -4.84 7.58
N ILE A 58 0.67 -3.72 7.64
CA ILE A 58 0.07 -3.07 6.47
C ILE A 58 1.07 -2.09 5.84
N THR A 59 1.27 -2.23 4.53
CA THR A 59 2.15 -1.34 3.75
C THR A 59 1.39 -0.17 3.14
N SER A 60 2.13 0.85 2.70
CA SER A 60 1.56 1.98 1.96
C SER A 60 0.85 1.52 0.66
N LEU A 61 1.38 0.51 -0.03
CA LEU A 61 0.72 -0.09 -1.20
C LEU A 61 -0.66 -0.68 -0.84
N TYR A 62 -0.77 -1.37 0.30
CA TYR A 62 -2.06 -1.90 0.76
C TYR A 62 -3.07 -0.78 1.04
N TYR A 63 -2.66 0.30 1.72
CA TYR A 63 -3.54 1.45 1.94
C TYR A 63 -3.97 2.11 0.62
N ALA A 64 -3.08 2.16 -0.39
CA ALA A 64 -3.43 2.69 -1.70
C ALA A 64 -4.54 1.87 -2.38
N VAL A 65 -4.52 0.54 -2.20
CA VAL A 65 -5.58 -0.38 -2.66
C VAL A 65 -6.89 -0.13 -1.92
N ASP A 66 -6.86 -0.07 -0.59
CA ASP A 66 -8.04 0.20 0.26
C ASP A 66 -8.76 1.49 -0.12
N TYR A 67 -7.99 2.52 -0.50
CA TYR A 67 -8.52 3.82 -0.90
C TYR A 67 -8.74 3.98 -2.41
N GLY A 68 -8.44 2.97 -3.22
CA GLY A 68 -8.61 3.03 -4.69
C GLY A 68 -7.74 4.08 -5.38
N LEU A 69 -6.56 4.39 -4.83
CA LEU A 69 -5.66 5.44 -5.33
C LEU A 69 -4.76 4.92 -6.45
N TYR A 70 -5.32 4.66 -7.63
CA TYR A 70 -4.62 4.02 -8.76
C TYR A 70 -3.29 4.70 -9.15
N ASP A 71 -3.22 6.03 -9.17
CA ASP A 71 -1.99 6.74 -9.52
C ASP A 71 -0.88 6.49 -8.50
N VAL A 72 -1.24 6.43 -7.21
CA VAL A 72 -0.32 6.11 -6.11
C VAL A 72 0.11 4.65 -6.18
N ILE A 73 -0.81 3.73 -6.49
CA ILE A 73 -0.51 2.32 -6.69
C ILE A 73 0.53 2.16 -7.80
N ARG A 74 0.30 2.78 -8.97
CA ARG A 74 1.25 2.74 -10.09
C ARG A 74 2.60 3.33 -9.73
N LEU A 75 2.61 4.46 -9.01
CA LEU A 75 3.83 5.09 -8.52
C LEU A 75 4.62 4.14 -7.59
N PHE A 76 3.98 3.55 -6.59
CA PHE A 76 4.64 2.63 -5.67
C PHE A 76 5.18 1.38 -6.37
N LEU A 77 4.42 0.80 -7.31
CA LEU A 77 4.90 -0.33 -8.12
C LEU A 77 6.11 0.05 -8.98
N ALA A 78 6.07 1.22 -9.65
CA ALA A 78 7.20 1.72 -10.43
C ALA A 78 8.45 1.99 -9.58
N MET A 79 8.26 2.35 -8.31
CA MET A 79 9.35 2.51 -7.34
C MET A 79 9.84 1.17 -6.76
N GLY A 80 9.26 0.02 -7.15
CA GLY A 80 9.66 -1.30 -6.66
C GLY A 80 9.10 -1.64 -5.26
N ALA A 81 7.88 -1.17 -4.95
CA ALA A 81 7.16 -1.66 -3.78
C ALA A 81 6.95 -3.18 -3.88
N ASP A 82 7.11 -3.89 -2.78
CA ASP A 82 6.89 -5.33 -2.71
C ASP A 82 5.38 -5.60 -2.79
N ILE A 83 4.95 -6.06 -3.96
CA ILE A 83 3.57 -6.39 -4.27
C ILE A 83 3.05 -7.63 -3.52
N ASN A 84 3.97 -8.44 -2.96
CA ASN A 84 3.68 -9.70 -2.30
C ASN A 84 3.68 -9.60 -0.78
N THR A 85 3.73 -8.38 -0.22
CA THR A 85 3.72 -8.18 1.23
C THR A 85 2.51 -8.82 1.87
N ILE A 86 2.74 -9.53 2.97
CA ILE A 86 1.68 -10.15 3.78
C ILE A 86 1.50 -9.32 5.06
N ASN A 87 0.25 -8.95 5.36
CA ASN A 87 -0.13 -8.32 6.62
C ASN A 87 -0.47 -9.37 7.70
N GLU A 88 -0.73 -8.94 8.94
CA GLU A 88 -1.05 -9.86 10.06
C GLU A 88 -2.34 -10.68 9.86
N TYR A 89 -3.17 -10.32 8.88
CA TYR A 89 -4.37 -11.06 8.51
C TYR A 89 -4.12 -12.11 7.42
N ASN A 90 -2.85 -12.40 7.09
CA ASN A 90 -2.43 -13.25 5.98
C ASN A 90 -2.99 -12.79 4.62
N ARG A 91 -3.07 -11.47 4.40
CA ARG A 91 -3.54 -10.89 3.13
C ARG A 91 -2.40 -10.22 2.37
N THR A 92 -2.34 -10.52 1.08
CA THR A 92 -1.53 -9.76 0.10
C THR A 92 -2.36 -8.63 -0.53
N PRO A 93 -1.73 -7.59 -1.11
CA PRO A 93 -2.43 -6.60 -1.93
C PRO A 93 -3.29 -7.23 -3.03
N LEU A 94 -2.79 -8.29 -3.69
CA LEU A 94 -3.54 -9.02 -4.72
C LEU A 94 -4.80 -9.69 -4.16
N LEU A 95 -4.67 -10.42 -3.05
CA LEU A 95 -5.82 -11.04 -2.42
C LEU A 95 -6.88 -10.00 -2.02
N TYR A 96 -6.43 -8.85 -1.52
CA TYR A 96 -7.34 -7.79 -1.15
C TYR A 96 -8.05 -7.17 -2.36
N ALA A 97 -7.36 -6.97 -3.49
CA ALA A 97 -7.99 -6.54 -4.75
C ALA A 97 -9.06 -7.53 -5.25
N ILE A 98 -8.85 -8.84 -5.04
CA ILE A 98 -9.83 -9.89 -5.35
C ILE A 98 -11.02 -9.81 -4.40
N GLU A 99 -10.77 -9.66 -3.09
CA GLU A 99 -11.84 -9.49 -2.09
C GLU A 99 -12.73 -8.28 -2.40
N LEU A 100 -12.15 -7.20 -2.93
CA LEU A 100 -12.86 -6.01 -3.36
C LEU A 100 -13.63 -6.19 -4.69
N GLY A 101 -13.47 -7.31 -5.39
CA GLY A 101 -14.10 -7.53 -6.69
C GLY A 101 -13.48 -6.69 -7.83
N ASN A 102 -12.29 -6.12 -7.63
CA ASN A 102 -11.74 -5.12 -8.52
C ASN A 102 -10.82 -5.75 -9.59
N SER A 103 -11.40 -6.17 -10.70
CA SER A 103 -10.70 -6.81 -11.82
C SER A 103 -9.57 -5.95 -12.41
N SER A 104 -9.71 -4.62 -12.41
CA SER A 104 -8.68 -3.70 -12.90
C SER A 104 -7.44 -3.70 -12.02
N LEU A 105 -7.61 -3.70 -10.68
CA LEU A 105 -6.50 -3.82 -9.75
C LEU A 105 -5.85 -5.20 -9.82
N VAL A 106 -6.65 -6.26 -9.95
CA VAL A 106 -6.12 -7.61 -10.11
C VAL A 106 -5.26 -7.72 -11.36
N LYS A 107 -5.75 -7.23 -12.50
CA LYS A 107 -4.97 -7.18 -13.73
C LYS A 107 -3.66 -6.40 -13.56
N LEU A 108 -3.73 -5.20 -12.98
CA LEU A 108 -2.56 -4.37 -12.71
C LEU A 108 -1.52 -5.12 -11.86
N PHE A 109 -1.97 -5.84 -10.83
CA PHE A 109 -1.07 -6.56 -9.94
C PHE A 109 -0.45 -7.80 -10.58
N LEU A 110 -1.19 -8.53 -11.41
CA LEU A 110 -0.64 -9.66 -12.15
C LEU A 110 0.40 -9.20 -13.19
N GLU A 111 0.15 -8.09 -13.88
CA GLU A 111 1.10 -7.47 -14.81
C GLU A 111 2.40 -7.03 -14.11
N ASN A 112 2.35 -6.76 -12.81
CA ASN A 112 3.50 -6.38 -11.97
C ASN A 112 4.06 -7.56 -11.16
N GLY A 113 3.73 -8.81 -11.52
CA GLY A 113 4.37 -10.00 -10.95
C GLY A 113 3.85 -10.41 -9.57
N ALA A 114 2.61 -10.05 -9.22
CA ALA A 114 1.98 -10.54 -8.00
C ALA A 114 1.86 -12.07 -7.99
N ASN A 115 2.19 -12.68 -6.86
CA ASN A 115 2.19 -14.13 -6.67
C ASN A 115 0.77 -14.68 -6.55
N LEU A 116 0.37 -15.48 -7.54
CA LEU A 116 -0.91 -16.19 -7.58
C LEU A 116 -1.02 -17.36 -6.60
N ASN A 117 0.12 -17.85 -6.08
CA ASN A 117 0.17 -18.97 -5.15
C ASN A 117 0.12 -18.53 -3.68
N ALA A 118 -0.15 -17.25 -3.41
CA ALA A 118 -0.36 -16.79 -2.04
C ALA A 118 -1.54 -17.55 -1.41
N ARG A 119 -1.30 -18.13 -0.23
CA ARG A 119 -2.32 -18.83 0.54
C ARG A 119 -3.07 -17.84 1.42
N TYR A 120 -4.37 -18.00 1.49
CA TYR A 120 -5.28 -17.32 2.40
C TYR A 120 -5.80 -18.28 3.46
N LYS A 121 -6.46 -17.75 4.51
CA LYS A 121 -7.06 -18.48 5.63
C LYS A 121 -7.66 -19.83 5.21
N ASN A 122 -7.43 -20.86 6.04
CA ASN A 122 -7.84 -22.25 5.80
C ASN A 122 -7.21 -22.88 4.54
N ASP A 123 -5.98 -22.50 4.18
CA ASP A 123 -5.26 -22.95 2.98
C ASP A 123 -5.97 -22.65 1.64
N ASN A 124 -6.99 -21.79 1.64
CA ASN A 124 -7.65 -21.36 0.43
C ASN A 124 -6.68 -20.59 -0.47
N THR A 125 -6.56 -21.00 -1.73
CA THR A 125 -5.79 -20.24 -2.72
C THR A 125 -6.53 -18.99 -3.17
N ILE A 126 -5.81 -18.06 -3.80
CA ILE A 126 -6.37 -16.92 -4.51
C ILE A 126 -7.54 -17.32 -5.43
N PHE A 127 -7.46 -18.48 -6.09
CA PHE A 127 -8.53 -18.99 -6.97
C PHE A 127 -9.84 -19.27 -6.21
N HIS A 128 -9.76 -19.89 -5.03
CA HIS A 128 -10.94 -20.14 -4.19
C HIS A 128 -11.61 -18.83 -3.80
N CYS A 129 -10.82 -17.81 -3.43
CA CYS A 129 -11.34 -16.48 -3.10
C CYS A 129 -12.00 -15.77 -4.29
N ALA A 130 -11.41 -15.87 -5.49
CA ALA A 130 -11.97 -15.27 -6.69
C ALA A 130 -13.34 -15.88 -7.05
N CYS A 131 -13.48 -17.21 -6.99
CA CYS A 131 -14.74 -17.89 -7.26
C CYS A 131 -15.88 -17.48 -6.29
N MET A 132 -15.57 -17.17 -5.04
CA MET A 132 -16.57 -16.72 -4.05
C MET A 132 -16.99 -15.25 -4.21
N ARG A 133 -16.17 -14.43 -4.88
CA ARG A 133 -16.35 -12.96 -4.92
C ARG A 133 -16.77 -12.43 -6.28
N TRP A 134 -16.53 -13.17 -7.35
CA TRP A 134 -16.87 -12.80 -8.73
C TRP A 134 -18.07 -13.57 -9.30
N SER A 135 -18.81 -14.30 -8.47
CA SER A 135 -20.12 -14.90 -8.80
C SER A 135 -21.23 -13.85 -8.72
#